data_AF-A0A954KL71-F1
#
_entry.id   AF-A0A954KL71-F1
#
_cell.length_a   1.000
_cell.length_b   1.000
_cell.length_c   1.000
_cell.angle_alpha   90.00
_cell.angle_beta   90.00
_cell.angle_gamma   90.00
#
_symmetry.space_group_name_H-M   'P 1'
#
loop_
_entity.id
_entity.type
_entity.pdbx_description
1 polymer ?
#
loop_
_entity_poly.entity_id
_entity_poly.type
_entity_poly.pdbx_seq_one_letter_code
_entity_poly.pdbx_strand_id
1 'polypeptide(L)' 'MLNHHIDLVPGQSVRVGNVRVTLVSVNGDQVAVEIDGDSGTELLMLSETSNAVSEELELALA' A
#
# COMPACT_ATOMS: atom_id res chain seq x y z
N MET A 1 -2.88 5.29 -17.47
CA MET A 1 -2.40 5.91 -16.21
C MET A 1 -0.92 5.58 -16.06
N LEU A 2 -0.10 6.48 -15.51
CA LEU A 2 1.34 6.22 -15.31
C LEU A 2 1.52 5.66 -13.89
N ASN A 3 2.05 4.45 -13.78
CA ASN A 3 2.39 3.89 -12.47
C ASN A 3 3.77 4.42 -12.07
N HIS A 4 3.85 4.98 -10.87
CA HIS A 4 5.13 5.37 -10.26
C HIS A 4 5.63 4.24 -9.38
N HIS A 5 6.87 3.83 -9.60
CA HIS A 5 7.55 2.89 -8.71
C HIS A 5 8.35 3.67 -7.66
N ILE A 6 8.20 3.29 -6.41
CA ILE A 6 8.87 3.93 -5.27
C ILE A 6 9.37 2.82 -4.37
N ASP A 7 10.68 2.77 -4.15
CA ASP A 7 11.29 1.88 -3.18
C ASP A 7 11.18 2.48 -1.77
N LEU A 8 10.72 1.68 -0.82
CA LEU A 8 10.67 2.04 0.59
C LEU A 8 11.44 1.01 1.41
N VAL A 9 12.08 1.46 2.48
CA VAL A 9 12.59 0.59 3.56
C VAL A 9 11.72 0.73 4.81
N PRO A 10 11.69 -0.28 5.71
CA PRO A 10 10.92 -0.19 6.95
C PRO A 10 11.16 1.11 7.73
N GLY A 11 10.07 1.74 8.18
CA GLY A 11 10.03 3.05 8.81
C GLY A 11 9.87 4.23 7.84
N GLN A 12 9.97 4.01 6.53
CA GLN A 12 9.71 5.07 5.54
C GLN A 12 8.25 5.14 5.15
N SER A 13 7.83 6.34 4.75
CA SER A 13 6.48 6.62 4.30
C SER A 13 6.47 7.33 2.95
N VAL A 14 5.43 7.04 2.16
CA VAL A 14 5.05 7.82 0.98
C VAL A 14 3.71 8.50 1.25
N ARG A 15 3.54 9.73 0.73
CA ARG A 15 2.26 10.43 0.76
C ARG A 15 1.60 10.37 -0.61
N VAL A 16 0.36 9.89 -0.65
CA VAL A 16 -0.47 9.77 -1.85
C VAL A 16 -1.75 10.56 -1.60
N GLY A 17 -1.81 11.79 -2.14
CA GLY A 17 -2.90 12.72 -1.82
C GLY A 17 -2.94 13.08 -0.33
N ASN A 18 -4.09 12.86 0.31
CA ASN A 18 -4.30 13.05 1.74
C ASN A 18 -3.83 11.86 2.60
N VAL A 19 -3.56 10.70 1.99
CA VAL A 19 -3.18 9.48 2.69
C VAL A 19 -1.66 9.39 2.86
N ARG A 20 -1.19 8.94 4.03
CA ARG A 20 0.20 8.53 4.27
C ARG A 20 0.26 7.02 4.37
N VAL A 21 1.17 6.42 3.62
CA VAL A 21 1.41 4.98 3.62
C VAL A 21 2.81 4.74 4.17
N THR A 22 2.94 4.02 5.28
CA THR A 22 4.20 3.72 5.96
C THR A 22 4.52 2.24 5.83
N LEU A 23 5.69 1.91 5.30
CA LEU A 23 6.21 0.54 5.34
C LEU A 23 6.67 0.25 6.78
N VAL A 24 5.95 -0.60 7.52
CA VAL A 24 6.23 -0.86 8.94
C VAL A 24 7.31 -1.94 9.08
N SER A 25 7.14 -3.06 8.39
CA SER A 25 8.08 -4.18 8.44
C SER A 25 7.99 -5.06 7.21
N VAL A 26 9.08 -5.75 6.90
CA VAL A 26 9.14 -6.81 5.88
C VAL A 26 9.66 -8.07 6.56
N ASN A 27 8.98 -9.20 6.38
CA ASN A 27 9.37 -10.50 6.89
C ASN A 27 9.16 -11.55 5.80
N GLY A 28 10.25 -11.95 5.13
CA GLY A 28 10.16 -12.84 3.97
C GLY A 28 9.35 -12.18 2.84
N ASP A 29 8.27 -12.85 2.43
CA ASP A 29 7.32 -12.44 1.40
C ASP A 29 6.14 -11.62 1.96
N GLN A 30 6.12 -11.35 3.27
CA GLN A 30 5.08 -10.58 3.94
C GLN A 30 5.53 -9.16 4.24
N VAL A 31 4.64 -8.22 3.97
CA VAL A 31 4.85 -6.79 4.16
C VAL A 31 3.73 -6.23 5.03
N ALA A 32 4.11 -5.58 6.13
CA ALA A 32 3.18 -4.83 6.96
C ALA A 32 3.22 -3.35 6.57
N VAL A 33 2.06 -2.79 6.23
CA VAL A 33 1.91 -1.40 5.82
C VAL A 33 0.86 -0.72 6.69
N GLU A 34 1.20 0.44 7.24
CA GLU A 34 0.24 1.30 7.93
C GLU A 34 -0.25 2.37 6.97
N ILE A 35 -1.57 2.53 6.89
CA ILE A 35 -2.24 3.55 6.08
C ILE A 35 -2.92 4.53 7.03
N ASP A 36 -2.44 5.76 7.05
CA ASP A 36 -2.97 6.85 7.85
C ASP A 36 -3.69 7.86 6.94
N GLY A 37 -5.01 7.98 7.12
CA GLY A 37 -5.87 8.86 6.36
C GLY A 37 -6.89 9.58 7.24
N ASP A 38 -7.76 10.39 6.63
CA ASP A 38 -8.72 11.22 7.38
C ASP A 38 -9.74 10.40 8.20
N SER A 39 -9.98 9.16 7.79
CA SER A 39 -10.87 8.22 8.48
C SER A 39 -10.18 7.46 9.63
N GLY A 40 -8.89 7.67 9.83
CA GLY A 40 -8.07 7.00 10.84
C GLY A 40 -6.92 6.18 10.23
N THR A 41 -6.33 5.35 11.07
CA THR A 41 -5.15 4.55 10.74
C THR A 41 -5.51 3.07 10.66
N GLU A 42 -5.07 2.40 9.59
CA GLU A 42 -5.28 0.97 9.36
C GLU A 42 -3.93 0.27 9.14
N LEU A 43 -3.79 -0.97 9.63
CA LEU A 43 -2.63 -1.81 9.38
C LEU A 43 -3.02 -2.96 8.44
N LEU A 44 -2.36 -3.04 7.30
CA LEU A 44 -2.55 -4.08 6.28
C LEU A 44 -1.33 -5.01 6.26
N MET A 45 -1.62 -6.31 6.15
CA MET A 45 -0.62 -7.34 5.89
C MET A 45 -0.78 -7.80 4.44
N LEU A 46 0.23 -7.54 3.62
CA LEU A 46 0.29 -7.91 2.22
C LEU A 46 1.25 -9.10 2.06
N SER A 47 0.87 -10.09 1.25
CA SER A 47 1.78 -11.12 0.76
C SER A 47 2.00 -10.95 -0.74
N GLU A 48 3.11 -11.47 -1.29
CA GLU A 48 3.33 -11.49 -2.74
C GLU A 48 2.20 -12.19 -3.52
N THR A 49 1.46 -13.09 -2.86
CA THR A 49 0.29 -13.79 -3.41
C THR A 49 -1.04 -13.05 -3.20
N SER A 50 -1.03 -11.96 -2.42
CA SER A 50 -2.22 -11.14 -2.20
C SER A 50 -2.50 -10.34 -3.46
N ASN A 51 -3.42 -10.83 -4.29
CA ASN A 51 -4.06 -10.01 -5.32
C ASN A 51 -4.99 -8.99 -4.64
N ALA A 52 -4.42 -7.98 -3.99
CA ALA A 52 -5.15 -6.82 -3.51
C ALA A 52 -5.33 -5.82 -4.66
N VAL A 53 -5.85 -6.27 -5.79
CA VAL A 53 -6.41 -5.37 -6.80
C VAL A 53 -7.90 -5.33 -6.49
N SER A 54 -8.37 -4.21 -5.94
CA SER A 54 -9.81 -3.99 -5.78
C SER A 54 -10.49 -4.15 -7.14
N GLU A 55 -11.55 -4.96 -7.23
CA GLU A 55 -12.31 -5.21 -8.47
C GLU A 55 -12.79 -3.90 -9.14
N GLU A 56 -12.95 -2.83 -8.37
CA GLU A 56 -13.24 -1.47 -8.85
C GLU A 56 -12.17 -0.89 -9.81
N LEU A 57 -10.90 -1.29 -9.66
CA LEU A 57 -9.82 -0.82 -10.53
C LEU A 57 -9.77 -1.60 -11.85
N GLU A 58 -10.16 -2.87 -11.86
CA GLU A 58 -10.24 -3.69 -13.08
C GLU A 58 -11.32 -3.16 -14.03
N LEU A 59 -12.47 -2.72 -13.51
CA LEU A 59 -13.55 -2.12 -14.31
C LEU A 59 -13.18 -0.74 -14.87
N ALA A 60 -12.27 -0.01 -14.23
CA ALA A 60 -11.77 1.28 -14.71
C ALA A 60 -10.69 1.16 -15.80
N LEU A 61 -10.19 -0.06 -16.03
CA LEU A 61 -9.14 -0.37 -17.00
C LEU A 61 -9.65 -1.23 -18.19
N ALA A 62 -10.91 -1.66 -18.18
CA ALA A 62 -11.62 -2.34 -19.27
C ALA A 62 -12.45 -1.36 -20.11
#